data_AF-A0A1G8G863-F1
#
_entry.id   AF-A0A1G8G863-F1
#
_cell.length_a   1.000
_cell.length_b   1.000
_cell.length_c   1.000
_cell.angle_alpha   90.00
_cell.angle_beta   90.00
_cell.angle_gamma   90.00
#
_symmetry.space_group_name_H-M   'P 1'
#
loop_
_entity.id
_entity.type
_entity.pdbx_description
1 polymer ?
#
loop_
_entity_poly.entity_id
_entity_poly.type
_entity_poly.pdbx_seq_one_letter_code
_entity_poly.pdbx_strand_id
1 'polypeptide(L)'
;MAGIAQLSQTLYDRLLNAPIRPLAPEYRAAPDTPLILTFESRTLRADSDGPCNQQSWRHSLIDDHLFLRQMTITGGDAPMLASMPDSDDPVRLALARQAVNHVLSAHDLTPIHAAVDAADPLAHLSRGALSRLAYNATGAFTPAERWIALRNIRQRDFAYWNRISDLAQSVEHLLGLKAGKALYDKAWLRLYGYMCEAERAAYYQSLEDLRSHIDQFDASGVPLPVLPDYPTERDIPGSLLAAGINAKGHAIWQRLDLYRLTAQGCRIELVDFAAAGPSHGDAEHLTTRQWLSLSLCISS
;
A
#
# COMPACT_ATOMS: atom_id res chain seq x y z
N MET A 1 7.97 -26.03 17.67
CA MET A 1 7.74 -25.28 16.42
C MET A 1 6.56 -24.35 16.66
N ALA A 2 6.83 -23.04 16.72
CA ALA A 2 5.77 -22.06 16.92
C ALA A 2 4.94 -21.96 15.64
N GLY A 3 3.67 -22.34 15.71
CA GLY A 3 2.76 -22.31 14.56
C GLY A 3 2.41 -20.87 14.16
N ILE A 4 1.80 -20.70 12.99
CA ILE A 4 1.28 -19.41 12.48
C ILE A 4 0.35 -18.72 13.51
N ALA A 5 -0.28 -19.48 14.41
CA ALA A 5 -1.05 -19.04 15.58
C ALA A 5 -0.24 -18.35 16.70
N GLN A 6 1.08 -18.35 16.64
CA GLN A 6 1.96 -17.86 17.71
C GLN A 6 2.70 -16.57 17.33
N LEU A 7 2.84 -16.28 16.02
CA LEU A 7 3.39 -15.02 15.50
C LEU A 7 2.32 -13.91 15.40
N SER A 8 1.06 -14.25 15.08
CA SER A 8 -0.09 -13.34 15.29
C SER A 8 -0.22 -12.95 16.78
N GLN A 9 0.00 -13.92 17.66
CA GLN A 9 0.01 -13.72 19.12
C GLN A 9 1.14 -12.79 19.59
N THR A 10 2.29 -12.76 18.91
CA THR A 10 3.43 -11.90 19.27
C THR A 10 3.25 -10.43 18.82
N LEU A 11 2.56 -10.21 17.69
CA LEU A 11 2.18 -8.88 17.21
C LEU A 11 1.01 -8.30 18.04
N TYR A 12 0.10 -9.17 18.49
CA TYR A 12 -0.97 -8.90 19.46
C TYR A 12 -0.40 -8.53 20.85
N ASP A 13 0.60 -9.28 21.33
CA ASP A 13 1.19 -9.06 22.65
C ASP A 13 2.07 -7.79 22.72
N ARG A 14 2.67 -7.34 21.61
CA ARG A 14 3.44 -6.07 21.60
C ARG A 14 2.57 -4.81 21.50
N LEU A 15 1.37 -4.92 20.93
CA LEU A 15 0.34 -3.88 21.05
C LEU A 15 -0.24 -3.82 22.50
N LEU A 16 -0.33 -4.97 23.19
CA LEU A 16 -0.80 -5.12 24.58
C LEU A 16 0.19 -4.66 25.67
N ASN A 17 1.49 -4.65 25.39
CA ASN A 17 2.53 -4.42 26.41
C ASN A 17 3.24 -3.05 26.30
N ALA A 18 2.65 -2.09 25.59
CA ALA A 18 3.06 -0.69 25.69
C ALA A 18 2.81 -0.19 27.14
N PRO A 19 3.79 0.42 27.83
CA PRO A 19 3.60 0.87 29.21
C PRO A 19 2.53 1.97 29.29
N ILE A 20 1.49 1.69 30.09
CA ILE A 20 0.37 2.58 30.41
C ILE A 20 0.88 3.75 31.25
N ARG A 21 0.72 4.98 30.77
CA ARG A 21 0.78 6.16 31.64
C ARG A 21 -0.63 6.45 32.17
N PRO A 22 -0.83 6.60 33.49
CA PRO A 22 -2.11 7.04 34.01
C PRO A 22 -2.32 8.52 33.64
N LEU A 23 -3.43 8.83 32.99
CA LEU A 23 -3.94 10.19 32.88
C LEU A 23 -5.18 10.32 33.74
N ALA A 24 -5.21 11.46 34.45
CA ALA A 24 -6.14 11.85 35.49
C ALA A 24 -7.63 11.81 35.05
N PRO A 25 -8.57 11.68 35.99
CA PRO A 25 -9.98 11.59 35.66
C PRO A 25 -10.54 12.98 35.34
N GLU A 26 -11.36 12.98 34.30
CA GLU A 26 -12.53 13.84 34.04
C GLU A 26 -12.49 14.45 32.65
N TYR A 27 -13.12 13.75 31.69
CA TYR A 27 -13.86 14.47 30.65
C TYR A 27 -15.01 13.61 30.11
N ARG A 28 -16.22 14.16 30.17
CA ARG A 28 -17.42 13.70 29.47
C ARG A 28 -17.63 14.61 28.25
N ALA A 29 -17.81 14.04 27.07
CA ALA A 29 -18.66 14.59 26.01
C ALA A 29 -19.02 13.51 24.98
N ALA A 30 -20.19 13.65 24.37
CA ALA A 30 -20.71 12.92 23.20
C ALA A 30 -21.17 13.96 22.15
N PRO A 31 -21.55 13.61 20.91
CA PRO A 31 -21.05 12.59 20.00
C PRO A 31 -20.51 13.24 18.71
N ASP A 32 -19.22 13.10 18.42
CA ASP A 32 -18.68 13.43 17.09
C ASP A 32 -18.52 12.14 16.29
N THR A 33 -19.00 12.13 15.05
CA THR A 33 -19.11 10.93 14.20
C THR A 33 -17.79 10.16 14.20
N PRO A 34 -17.75 8.92 14.73
CA PRO A 34 -16.50 8.17 14.78
C PRO A 34 -16.03 7.87 13.36
N LEU A 35 -14.75 8.12 13.09
CA LEU A 35 -14.11 7.54 11.91
C LEU A 35 -13.99 6.05 12.18
N ILE A 36 -14.84 5.26 11.53
CA ILE A 36 -14.80 3.79 11.59
C ILE A 36 -13.71 3.34 10.62
N LEU A 37 -12.70 2.67 11.15
CA LEU A 37 -11.61 2.09 10.38
C LEU A 37 -11.61 0.60 10.59
N THR A 38 -11.48 -0.13 9.49
CA THR A 38 -11.47 -1.58 9.50
C THR A 38 -10.12 -2.07 8.99
N PHE A 39 -9.57 -3.03 9.70
CA PHE A 39 -8.31 -3.67 9.40
C PHE A 39 -8.60 -5.15 9.23
N GLU A 40 -8.57 -5.62 8.00
CA GLU A 40 -8.59 -7.06 7.76
C GLU A 40 -7.24 -7.64 8.16
N SER A 41 -7.22 -8.74 8.90
CA SER A 41 -5.96 -9.42 9.27
C SER A 41 -5.18 -9.83 8.03
N ARG A 42 -5.84 -10.15 6.91
CA ARG A 42 -5.19 -10.40 5.62
C ARG A 42 -4.55 -9.15 5.04
N THR A 43 -5.17 -7.98 5.15
CA THR A 43 -4.57 -6.71 4.74
C THR A 43 -3.41 -6.35 5.65
N LEU A 44 -3.57 -6.50 6.97
CA LEU A 44 -2.50 -6.31 7.94
C LEU A 44 -1.34 -7.25 7.65
N ARG A 45 -1.61 -8.54 7.42
CA ARG A 45 -0.62 -9.55 7.08
C ARG A 45 0.01 -9.29 5.70
N ALA A 46 -0.76 -8.87 4.71
CA ALA A 46 -0.27 -8.43 3.41
C ALA A 46 0.63 -7.18 3.49
N ASP A 47 0.42 -6.34 4.51
CA ASP A 47 1.23 -5.16 4.79
C ASP A 47 2.43 -5.46 5.70
N SER A 48 2.31 -6.42 6.64
CA SER A 48 3.28 -6.73 7.70
C SER A 48 4.17 -7.94 7.42
N ASP A 49 3.67 -8.98 6.74
CA ASP A 49 4.49 -10.10 6.29
C ASP A 49 5.37 -9.61 5.15
N GLY A 50 6.55 -9.10 5.50
CA GLY A 50 7.64 -9.06 4.52
C GLY A 50 8.04 -10.50 4.15
N PRO A 51 8.47 -10.78 2.91
CA PRO A 51 8.44 -9.98 1.70
C PRO A 51 7.31 -10.43 0.76
N CYS A 52 6.88 -9.54 -0.13
CA CYS A 52 6.35 -9.97 -1.42
C CYS A 52 7.35 -11.01 -1.97
N ASN A 53 6.96 -12.29 -2.01
CA ASN A 53 7.91 -13.37 -2.28
C ASN A 53 8.66 -13.06 -3.60
N GLN A 54 9.96 -13.39 -3.72
CA GLN A 54 10.73 -13.04 -4.93
C GLN A 54 10.18 -13.66 -6.24
N GLN A 55 9.14 -14.49 -6.18
CA GLN A 55 8.44 -15.06 -7.33
C GLN A 55 7.09 -14.36 -7.63
N SER A 56 6.63 -13.48 -6.74
CA SER A 56 5.32 -12.81 -6.81
C SER A 56 5.31 -11.69 -7.83
N TRP A 57 6.48 -11.14 -8.18
CA TRP A 57 6.58 -10.16 -9.26
C TRP A 57 6.18 -10.74 -10.60
N ARG A 58 6.50 -12.02 -10.88
CA ARG A 58 6.06 -12.68 -12.11
C ARG A 58 4.55 -12.80 -12.16
N HIS A 59 3.94 -13.24 -11.06
CA HIS A 59 2.48 -13.33 -10.94
C HIS A 59 1.84 -11.96 -11.11
N SER A 60 2.39 -10.92 -10.48
CA SER A 60 1.85 -9.56 -10.54
C SER A 60 1.93 -8.97 -11.97
N LEU A 61 3.03 -9.19 -12.69
CA LEU A 61 3.17 -8.76 -14.08
C LEU A 61 2.28 -9.57 -15.04
N ILE A 62 2.20 -10.89 -14.84
CA ILE A 62 1.34 -11.76 -15.64
C ILE A 62 -0.13 -11.37 -15.43
N ASP A 63 -0.54 -11.18 -14.18
CA ASP A 63 -1.90 -10.76 -13.83
C ASP A 63 -2.24 -9.39 -14.43
N ASP A 64 -1.33 -8.41 -14.36
CA ASP A 64 -1.52 -7.09 -14.98
C ASP A 64 -1.72 -7.21 -16.50
N HIS A 65 -0.88 -8.00 -17.17
CA HIS A 65 -1.00 -8.24 -18.61
C HIS A 65 -2.28 -8.99 -18.98
N LEU A 66 -2.65 -10.01 -18.22
CA LEU A 66 -3.90 -10.76 -18.42
C LEU A 66 -5.11 -9.86 -18.18
N PHE A 67 -5.08 -9.03 -17.14
CA PHE A 67 -6.12 -8.08 -16.80
C PHE A 67 -6.34 -7.09 -17.95
N LEU A 68 -5.27 -6.43 -18.40
CA LEU A 68 -5.33 -5.50 -19.55
C LEU A 68 -5.80 -6.18 -20.83
N ARG A 69 -5.36 -7.42 -21.08
CA ARG A 69 -5.80 -8.20 -22.24
C ARG A 69 -7.30 -8.50 -22.18
N GLN A 70 -7.82 -8.92 -21.03
CA GLN A 70 -9.25 -9.13 -20.85
C GLN A 70 -10.03 -7.83 -21.03
N MET A 71 -9.60 -6.73 -20.39
CA MET A 71 -10.21 -5.41 -20.57
C MET A 71 -10.27 -4.98 -22.04
N THR A 72 -9.24 -5.30 -22.83
CA THR A 72 -9.20 -4.97 -24.26
C THR A 72 -10.17 -5.83 -25.09
N ILE A 73 -10.34 -7.11 -24.75
CA ILE A 73 -11.15 -8.07 -25.52
C ILE A 73 -12.63 -8.00 -25.14
N THR A 74 -12.92 -7.93 -23.84
CA THR A 74 -14.27 -8.08 -23.27
C THR A 74 -14.77 -6.82 -22.57
N GLY A 75 -13.98 -5.75 -22.50
CA GLY A 75 -14.40 -4.50 -21.87
C GLY A 75 -14.85 -4.69 -20.42
N GLY A 76 -16.04 -4.18 -20.10
CA GLY A 76 -16.62 -4.27 -18.76
C GLY A 76 -16.98 -5.68 -18.29
N ASP A 77 -17.00 -6.66 -19.20
CA ASP A 77 -17.28 -8.07 -18.89
C ASP A 77 -16.01 -8.87 -18.58
N ALA A 78 -14.86 -8.21 -18.42
CA ALA A 78 -13.60 -8.87 -18.06
C ALA A 78 -13.75 -9.68 -16.76
N PRO A 79 -13.50 -11.02 -16.78
CA PRO A 79 -13.68 -11.87 -15.60
C PRO A 79 -12.94 -11.41 -14.35
N MET A 80 -11.76 -10.80 -14.52
CA MET A 80 -10.98 -10.29 -13.40
C MET A 80 -11.60 -9.06 -12.71
N LEU A 81 -12.55 -8.36 -13.33
CA LEU A 81 -13.34 -7.30 -12.68
C LEU A 81 -14.38 -7.86 -11.69
N ALA A 82 -14.82 -9.11 -11.88
CA ALA A 82 -15.74 -9.77 -10.96
C ALA A 82 -15.04 -10.27 -9.68
N SER A 83 -13.72 -10.20 -9.61
CA SER A 83 -12.93 -10.64 -8.45
C SER A 83 -13.12 -9.69 -7.27
N MET A 84 -13.72 -10.20 -6.19
CA MET A 84 -13.92 -9.48 -4.94
C MET A 84 -13.01 -10.05 -3.85
N PRO A 85 -12.61 -9.24 -2.85
CA PRO A 85 -11.95 -9.77 -1.67
C PRO A 85 -12.89 -10.73 -0.94
N ASP A 86 -12.34 -11.80 -0.38
CA ASP A 86 -13.06 -12.70 0.52
C ASP A 86 -13.20 -12.02 1.90
N SER A 87 -14.05 -11.01 1.91
CA SER A 87 -14.22 -10.02 2.97
C SER A 87 -15.70 -9.83 3.30
N ASP A 88 -16.05 -9.87 4.58
CA ASP A 88 -17.39 -9.52 5.05
C ASP A 88 -17.49 -8.03 5.48
N ASP A 89 -16.37 -7.30 5.50
CA ASP A 89 -16.36 -5.86 5.81
C ASP A 89 -16.96 -5.02 4.68
N PRO A 90 -18.03 -4.25 4.94
CA PRO A 90 -18.66 -3.42 3.93
C PRO A 90 -17.76 -2.32 3.38
N VAL A 91 -16.80 -1.79 4.15
CA VAL A 91 -15.86 -0.75 3.70
C VAL A 91 -14.84 -1.35 2.73
N ARG A 92 -14.27 -2.51 3.08
CA ARG A 92 -13.37 -3.27 2.20
C ARG A 92 -14.03 -3.70 0.89
N LEU A 93 -15.30 -4.13 0.95
CA LEU A 93 -16.09 -4.46 -0.23
C LEU A 93 -16.41 -3.22 -1.08
N ALA A 94 -16.71 -2.08 -0.45
CA ALA A 94 -16.90 -0.81 -1.15
C ALA A 94 -15.63 -0.36 -1.88
N LEU A 95 -14.45 -0.49 -1.25
CA LEU A 95 -13.15 -0.22 -1.88
C LEU A 95 -12.91 -1.05 -3.14
N ALA A 96 -13.20 -2.36 -3.07
CA ALA A 96 -13.04 -3.24 -4.22
C ALA A 96 -13.97 -2.84 -5.38
N ARG A 97 -15.23 -2.48 -5.08
CA ARG A 97 -16.19 -2.00 -6.09
C ARG A 97 -15.77 -0.65 -6.68
N GLN A 98 -15.27 0.26 -5.84
CA GLN A 98 -14.77 1.56 -6.27
C GLN A 98 -13.55 1.42 -7.17
N ALA A 99 -12.63 0.52 -6.84
CA ALA A 99 -11.50 0.18 -7.70
C ALA A 99 -11.96 -0.31 -9.08
N VAL A 100 -12.94 -1.20 -9.14
CA VAL A 100 -13.53 -1.66 -10.42
C VAL A 100 -14.10 -0.50 -11.23
N ASN A 101 -14.93 0.35 -10.62
CA ASN A 101 -15.48 1.53 -11.29
C ASN A 101 -14.39 2.51 -11.74
N HIS A 102 -13.33 2.70 -10.95
CA HIS A 102 -12.19 3.53 -11.32
C HIS A 102 -11.47 2.96 -12.54
N VAL A 103 -11.21 1.64 -12.60
CA VAL A 103 -10.64 0.98 -13.78
C VAL A 103 -11.53 1.18 -15.01
N LEU A 104 -12.84 0.98 -14.88
CA LEU A 104 -13.77 1.16 -16.00
C LEU A 104 -13.73 2.60 -16.52
N SER A 105 -13.82 3.59 -15.63
CA SER A 105 -13.73 5.01 -16.00
C SER A 105 -12.38 5.34 -16.64
N ALA A 106 -11.30 4.73 -16.18
CA ALA A 106 -9.96 4.87 -16.72
C ALA A 106 -9.81 4.36 -18.17
N HIS A 107 -10.76 3.53 -18.63
CA HIS A 107 -10.84 2.93 -19.96
C HIS A 107 -12.06 3.47 -20.75
N ASP A 108 -12.67 4.58 -20.29
CA ASP A 108 -13.87 5.17 -20.90
C ASP A 108 -15.08 4.20 -20.97
N LEU A 109 -15.16 3.25 -20.03
CA LEU A 109 -16.23 2.28 -19.90
C LEU A 109 -17.24 2.70 -18.81
N THR A 110 -18.47 2.23 -18.95
CA THR A 110 -19.55 2.53 -18.01
C THR A 110 -19.32 1.81 -16.66
N PRO A 111 -19.45 2.49 -15.52
CA PRO A 111 -19.37 1.87 -14.19
C PRO A 111 -20.42 0.77 -14.00
N ILE A 112 -20.04 -0.33 -13.34
CA ILE A 112 -20.97 -1.46 -13.08
C ILE A 112 -21.57 -1.41 -11.67
N HIS A 113 -20.94 -0.71 -10.73
CA HIS A 113 -21.46 -0.55 -9.37
C HIS A 113 -22.09 0.84 -9.19
N ALA A 114 -23.38 0.96 -9.51
CA ALA A 114 -24.08 2.25 -9.59
C ALA A 114 -24.10 3.08 -8.28
N ALA A 115 -23.98 2.43 -7.13
CA ALA A 115 -23.99 3.09 -5.81
C ALA A 115 -22.59 3.48 -5.31
N VAL A 116 -21.54 3.33 -6.14
CA VAL A 116 -20.15 3.58 -5.77
C VAL A 116 -19.53 4.51 -6.80
N ASP A 117 -18.80 5.55 -6.38
CA ASP A 117 -18.10 6.43 -7.30
C ASP A 117 -16.91 5.72 -7.99
N ALA A 118 -16.26 6.43 -8.93
CA ALA A 118 -15.08 5.97 -9.66
C ALA A 118 -13.81 6.73 -9.27
N ALA A 119 -13.78 7.37 -8.08
CA ALA A 119 -12.58 8.04 -7.59
C ALA A 119 -11.46 7.01 -7.34
N ASP A 120 -10.20 7.41 -7.49
CA ASP A 120 -9.06 6.54 -7.23
C ASP A 120 -8.95 6.25 -5.72
N PRO A 121 -9.19 5.01 -5.27
CA PRO A 121 -9.15 4.67 -3.84
C PRO A 121 -7.72 4.62 -3.27
N LEU A 122 -6.70 4.69 -4.13
CA LEU A 122 -5.27 4.60 -3.80
C LEU A 122 -4.51 5.91 -3.98
N ALA A 123 -5.18 7.00 -4.39
CA ALA A 123 -4.55 8.27 -4.76
C ALA A 123 -3.61 8.82 -3.67
N HIS A 124 -3.97 8.63 -2.40
CA HIS A 124 -3.24 9.18 -1.24
C HIS A 124 -2.13 8.27 -0.71
N LEU A 125 -2.01 7.04 -1.22
CA LEU A 125 -1.00 6.12 -0.74
C LEU A 125 0.40 6.54 -1.19
N SER A 126 1.39 6.28 -0.33
CA SER A 126 2.81 6.45 -0.66
C SER A 126 3.21 5.48 -1.78
N ARG A 127 4.34 5.75 -2.44
CA ARG A 127 4.91 4.81 -3.42
C ARG A 127 5.18 3.43 -2.80
N GLY A 128 5.65 3.39 -1.55
CA GLY A 128 5.94 2.13 -0.84
C GLY A 128 4.71 1.29 -0.57
N ALA A 129 3.61 1.94 -0.16
CA ALA A 129 2.33 1.27 0.02
C ALA A 129 1.75 0.76 -1.30
N LEU A 130 1.83 1.56 -2.37
CA LEU A 130 1.42 1.14 -3.71
C LEU A 130 2.25 -0.06 -4.18
N SER A 131 3.56 -0.05 -3.96
CA SER A 131 4.47 -1.15 -4.30
C SER A 131 4.09 -2.46 -3.60
N ARG A 132 3.85 -2.39 -2.28
CA ARG A 132 3.38 -3.56 -1.52
C ARG A 132 2.05 -4.08 -2.04
N LEU A 133 1.10 -3.20 -2.36
CA LEU A 133 -0.22 -3.57 -2.88
C LEU A 133 -0.11 -4.22 -4.26
N ALA A 134 0.57 -3.56 -5.20
CA ALA A 134 0.74 -3.99 -6.59
C ALA A 134 1.38 -5.37 -6.71
N TYR A 135 2.38 -5.65 -5.88
CA TYR A 135 3.15 -6.89 -5.91
C TYR A 135 2.68 -7.92 -4.88
N ASN A 136 1.51 -7.71 -4.26
CA ASN A 136 0.94 -8.64 -3.32
C ASN A 136 0.25 -9.82 -4.03
N ALA A 137 0.77 -11.03 -3.86
CA ALA A 137 0.18 -12.25 -4.41
C ALA A 137 -0.67 -13.04 -3.39
N THR A 138 -0.98 -12.46 -2.21
CA THR A 138 -1.69 -13.18 -1.13
C THR A 138 -3.22 -13.21 -1.31
N GLY A 139 -3.75 -12.51 -2.32
CA GLY A 139 -5.18 -12.38 -2.55
C GLY A 139 -5.89 -11.36 -1.67
N ALA A 140 -5.16 -10.63 -0.81
CA ALA A 140 -5.72 -9.56 0.02
C ALA A 140 -6.23 -8.35 -0.79
N PHE A 141 -5.71 -8.16 -2.01
CA PHE A 141 -6.10 -7.09 -2.93
C PHE A 141 -6.60 -7.68 -4.24
N THR A 142 -7.64 -7.09 -4.82
CA THR A 142 -8.21 -7.55 -6.09
C THR A 142 -7.30 -7.19 -7.27
N PRO A 143 -7.45 -7.84 -8.44
CA PRO A 143 -6.74 -7.42 -9.65
C PRO A 143 -6.94 -5.95 -10.01
N ALA A 144 -8.16 -5.41 -9.84
CA ALA A 144 -8.44 -4.00 -10.09
C ALA A 144 -7.61 -3.10 -9.17
N GLU A 145 -7.54 -3.40 -7.87
CA GLU A 145 -6.72 -2.62 -6.92
C GLU A 145 -5.23 -2.70 -7.26
N ARG A 146 -4.71 -3.89 -7.60
CA ARG A 146 -3.31 -4.06 -8.01
C ARG A 146 -2.99 -3.29 -9.29
N TRP A 147 -3.89 -3.30 -10.26
CA TRP A 147 -3.74 -2.54 -11.49
C TRP A 147 -3.67 -1.03 -11.24
N ILE A 148 -4.57 -0.50 -10.39
CA ILE A 148 -4.55 0.92 -10.00
C ILE A 148 -3.22 1.27 -9.32
N ALA A 149 -2.73 0.40 -8.43
CA ALA A 149 -1.45 0.62 -7.78
C ALA A 149 -0.29 0.66 -8.79
N LEU A 150 -0.24 -0.29 -9.73
CA LEU A 150 0.76 -0.30 -10.81
C LEU A 150 0.65 0.95 -11.70
N ARG A 151 -0.56 1.37 -12.06
CA ARG A 151 -0.79 2.60 -12.83
C ARG A 151 -0.27 3.83 -12.10
N ASN A 152 -0.58 3.95 -10.81
CA ASN A 152 -0.13 5.07 -9.98
C ASN A 152 1.40 5.09 -9.84
N ILE A 153 2.04 3.92 -9.66
CA ILE A 153 3.50 3.81 -9.68
C ILE A 153 4.05 4.27 -11.03
N ARG A 154 3.55 3.75 -12.16
CA ARG A 154 4.03 4.09 -13.51
C ARG A 154 3.92 5.59 -13.79
N GLN A 155 2.80 6.21 -13.46
CA GLN A 155 2.60 7.65 -13.69
C GLN A 155 3.55 8.51 -12.85
N ARG A 156 3.72 8.18 -11.57
CA ARG A 156 4.58 8.92 -10.65
C ARG A 156 6.06 8.70 -10.96
N ASP A 157 6.46 7.47 -11.26
CA ASP A 157 7.83 7.13 -11.67
C ASP A 157 8.17 7.81 -13.00
N PHE A 158 7.26 7.83 -13.97
CA PHE A 158 7.48 8.55 -15.24
C PHE A 158 7.72 10.04 -15.02
N ALA A 159 6.88 10.70 -14.22
CA ALA A 159 7.05 12.12 -13.89
C ALA A 159 8.36 12.40 -13.15
N TYR A 160 8.76 11.51 -12.23
CA TYR A 160 10.05 11.60 -11.55
C TYR A 160 11.22 11.43 -12.51
N TRP A 161 11.20 10.41 -13.37
CA TRP A 161 12.27 10.13 -14.32
C TRP A 161 12.47 11.22 -15.36
N ASN A 162 11.40 11.89 -15.80
CA ASN A 162 11.53 13.07 -16.67
C ASN A 162 12.36 14.17 -15.99
N ARG A 163 12.07 14.48 -14.72
CA ARG A 163 12.84 15.49 -13.96
C ARG A 163 14.29 15.06 -13.71
N ILE A 164 14.52 13.77 -13.47
CA ILE A 164 15.88 13.23 -13.33
C ILE A 164 16.63 13.34 -14.66
N SER A 165 15.96 13.08 -15.78
CA SER A 165 16.57 13.17 -17.11
C SER A 165 17.02 14.60 -17.42
N ASP A 166 16.15 15.58 -17.18
CA ASP A 166 16.47 17.00 -17.37
C ASP A 166 17.65 17.45 -16.49
N LEU A 167 17.67 17.01 -15.22
CA LEU A 167 18.76 17.32 -14.30
C LEU A 167 20.06 16.60 -14.69
N ALA A 168 19.97 15.33 -15.09
CA ALA A 168 21.13 14.54 -15.51
C ALA A 168 21.79 15.14 -16.75
N GLN A 169 21.00 15.59 -17.73
CA GLN A 169 21.52 16.26 -18.91
C GLN A 169 22.28 17.55 -18.55
N SER A 170 21.73 18.33 -17.60
CA SER A 170 22.39 19.55 -17.10
C SER A 170 23.70 19.23 -16.37
N VAL A 171 23.70 18.19 -15.53
CA VAL A 171 24.88 17.71 -14.80
C VAL A 171 25.94 17.16 -15.75
N GLU A 172 25.53 16.39 -16.75
CA GLU A 172 26.44 15.85 -17.77
C GLU A 172 27.13 16.97 -18.54
N HIS A 173 26.41 18.03 -18.91
CA HIS A 173 26.99 19.17 -19.60
C HIS A 173 28.04 19.91 -18.76
N LEU A 174 27.81 20.04 -17.44
CA LEU A 174 28.67 20.81 -16.55
C LEU A 174 29.81 20.00 -15.92
N LEU A 175 29.55 18.74 -15.56
CA LEU A 175 30.42 17.88 -14.76
C LEU A 175 30.84 16.59 -15.49
N GLY A 176 30.34 16.39 -16.71
CA GLY A 176 30.66 15.25 -17.58
C GLY A 176 29.75 14.03 -17.38
N LEU A 177 29.83 13.11 -18.35
CA LEU A 177 29.04 11.87 -18.45
C LEU A 177 29.00 11.04 -17.16
N LYS A 178 30.14 10.94 -16.44
CA LYS A 178 30.22 10.16 -15.20
C LYS A 178 29.32 10.73 -14.10
N ALA A 179 29.23 12.06 -14.00
CA ALA A 179 28.38 12.72 -13.02
C ALA A 179 26.88 12.56 -13.36
N GLY A 180 26.53 12.65 -14.65
CA GLY A 180 25.18 12.36 -15.12
C GLY A 180 24.76 10.92 -14.78
N LYS A 181 25.62 9.93 -15.03
CA LYS A 181 25.38 8.53 -14.65
C LYS A 181 25.23 8.34 -13.14
N ALA A 182 26.12 8.96 -12.34
CA ALA A 182 26.06 8.87 -10.89
C ALA A 182 24.75 9.47 -10.32
N LEU A 183 24.21 10.51 -10.97
CA LEU A 183 22.89 11.06 -10.63
C LEU A 183 21.76 10.04 -10.88
N TYR A 184 21.79 9.32 -12.01
CA TYR A 184 20.84 8.24 -12.28
C TYR A 184 20.95 7.11 -11.26
N ASP A 185 22.17 6.67 -10.93
CA ASP A 185 22.40 5.62 -9.94
C ASP A 185 21.86 6.05 -8.56
N LYS A 186 22.06 7.32 -8.16
CA LYS A 186 21.50 7.91 -6.94
C LYS A 186 19.97 7.97 -6.96
N ALA A 187 19.38 8.31 -8.11
CA ALA A 187 17.94 8.35 -8.30
C ALA A 187 17.31 6.95 -8.19
N TRP A 188 17.96 5.93 -8.76
CA TRP A 188 17.59 4.53 -8.59
C TRP A 188 17.64 4.12 -7.13
N LEU A 189 18.74 4.37 -6.41
CA LEU A 189 18.82 4.03 -4.98
C LEU A 189 17.68 4.63 -4.15
N ARG A 190 17.31 5.89 -4.43
CA ARG A 190 16.16 6.52 -3.78
C ARG A 190 14.87 5.76 -4.08
N LEU A 191 14.62 5.38 -5.33
CA LEU A 191 13.44 4.60 -5.74
C LEU A 191 13.40 3.21 -5.11
N TYR A 192 14.51 2.47 -5.10
CA TYR A 192 14.60 1.16 -4.44
C TYR A 192 14.20 1.24 -2.97
N GLY A 193 14.52 2.35 -2.28
CA GLY A 193 14.08 2.60 -0.91
C GLY A 193 12.56 2.58 -0.71
N TYR A 194 11.79 2.80 -1.78
CA TYR A 194 10.33 2.78 -1.79
C TYR A 194 9.74 1.54 -2.48
N MET A 195 10.57 0.57 -2.89
CA MET A 195 10.12 -0.68 -3.51
C MET A 195 10.02 -1.79 -2.46
N CYS A 196 8.99 -2.61 -2.55
CA CYS A 196 8.94 -3.91 -1.87
C CYS A 196 9.96 -4.88 -2.48
N GLU A 197 10.29 -5.98 -1.80
CA GLU A 197 11.30 -6.91 -2.29
C GLU A 197 10.94 -7.59 -3.62
N ALA A 198 9.65 -7.89 -3.87
CA ALA A 198 9.24 -8.45 -5.16
C ALA A 198 9.44 -7.46 -6.30
N GLU A 199 9.06 -6.20 -6.12
CA GLU A 199 9.33 -5.17 -7.13
C GLU A 199 10.84 -5.07 -7.38
N ARG A 200 11.68 -5.03 -6.34
CA ARG A 200 13.14 -5.02 -6.49
C ARG A 200 13.66 -6.23 -7.26
N ALA A 201 13.10 -7.42 -7.02
CA ALA A 201 13.48 -8.65 -7.71
C ALA A 201 13.09 -8.68 -9.20
N ALA A 202 12.19 -7.79 -9.65
CA ALA A 202 11.86 -7.62 -11.06
C ALA A 202 12.92 -6.81 -11.83
N TYR A 203 13.82 -6.11 -11.14
CA TYR A 203 14.88 -5.31 -11.76
C TYR A 203 16.22 -6.07 -11.79
N TYR A 204 16.95 -5.90 -12.89
CA TYR A 204 18.23 -6.58 -13.12
C TYR A 204 19.41 -5.98 -12.34
N GLN A 205 19.36 -4.70 -11.97
CA GLN A 205 20.47 -4.03 -11.28
C GLN A 205 20.38 -4.27 -9.77
N SER A 206 21.48 -4.65 -9.13
CA SER A 206 21.48 -4.87 -7.68
C SER A 206 21.67 -3.56 -6.91
N LEU A 207 21.12 -3.50 -5.70
CA LEU A 207 21.33 -2.39 -4.78
C LEU A 207 22.81 -2.19 -4.42
N GLU A 208 23.57 -3.27 -4.39
CA GLU A 208 25.00 -3.26 -4.07
C GLU A 208 25.81 -2.62 -5.19
N ASP A 209 25.52 -2.96 -6.45
CA ASP A 209 26.18 -2.34 -7.61
C ASP A 209 25.92 -0.84 -7.67
N LEU A 210 24.67 -0.42 -7.44
CA LEU A 210 24.28 0.99 -7.42
C LEU A 210 25.03 1.75 -6.31
N ARG A 211 25.15 1.18 -5.10
CA ARG A 211 25.91 1.78 -4.00
C ARG A 211 27.40 1.87 -4.35
N SER A 212 27.98 0.78 -4.85
CA SER A 212 29.39 0.74 -5.26
C SER A 212 29.72 1.80 -6.31
N HIS A 213 28.85 1.99 -7.31
CA HIS A 213 29.04 3.05 -8.32
C HIS A 213 29.02 4.46 -7.71
N ILE A 214 28.13 4.72 -6.74
CA ILE A 214 28.07 6.02 -6.08
C ILE A 214 29.27 6.22 -5.17
N ASP A 215 29.67 5.23 -4.38
CA ASP A 215 30.84 5.33 -3.51
C ASP A 215 32.12 5.61 -4.33
N GLN A 216 32.27 4.97 -5.49
CA GLN A 216 33.35 5.24 -6.43
C GLN A 216 33.28 6.66 -7.01
N PHE A 217 32.08 7.18 -7.26
CA PHE A 217 31.92 8.55 -7.73
C PHE A 217 32.20 9.57 -6.62
N ASP A 218 31.73 9.34 -5.40
CA ASP A 218 31.94 10.23 -4.25
C ASP A 218 33.44 10.35 -3.92
N ALA A 219 34.22 9.29 -4.14
CA ALA A 219 35.69 9.32 -4.03
C ALA A 219 36.36 10.31 -5.00
N SER A 220 35.68 10.74 -6.06
CA SER A 220 36.19 11.78 -6.98
C SER A 220 36.11 13.20 -6.40
N GLY A 221 35.36 13.41 -5.31
CA GLY A 221 35.18 14.72 -4.67
C GLY A 221 34.27 15.70 -5.42
N VAL A 222 33.65 15.29 -6.54
CA VAL A 222 32.71 16.11 -7.29
C VAL A 222 31.32 16.04 -6.66
N PRO A 223 30.74 17.15 -6.16
CA PRO A 223 29.43 17.12 -5.53
C PRO A 223 28.31 16.95 -6.57
N LEU A 224 27.41 16.00 -6.32
CA LEU A 224 26.16 15.87 -7.08
C LEU A 224 25.07 16.80 -6.52
N PRO A 225 24.20 17.35 -7.38
CA PRO A 225 23.06 18.13 -6.92
C PRO A 225 22.06 17.28 -6.12
N VAL A 226 21.18 17.98 -5.41
CA VAL A 226 20.07 17.36 -4.69
C VAL A 226 19.07 16.80 -5.71
N LEU A 227 18.61 15.58 -5.46
CA LEU A 227 17.60 14.95 -6.32
C LEU A 227 16.25 15.67 -6.16
N PRO A 228 15.49 15.87 -7.25
CA PRO A 228 14.10 16.29 -7.19
C PRO A 228 13.28 15.43 -6.23
N ASP A 229 12.27 16.02 -5.62
CA ASP A 229 11.35 15.28 -4.78
C ASP A 229 10.46 14.36 -5.60
N TYR A 230 10.18 13.20 -5.00
CA TYR A 230 9.22 12.26 -5.54
C TYR A 230 7.80 12.72 -5.19
N PRO A 231 6.81 12.67 -6.12
CA PRO A 231 5.49 13.28 -5.96
C PRO A 231 4.55 12.64 -4.93
N THR A 232 5.03 12.09 -3.82
CA THR A 232 4.21 11.73 -2.63
C THR A 232 5.10 11.42 -1.43
N GLU A 233 4.56 11.66 -0.23
CA GLU A 233 5.26 11.50 1.05
C GLU A 233 5.71 10.06 1.32
N ARG A 234 6.80 9.94 2.07
CA ARG A 234 7.37 8.65 2.50
C ARG A 234 6.35 7.91 3.37
N ASP A 235 6.40 6.58 3.35
CA ASP A 235 5.72 5.77 4.36
C ASP A 235 6.12 6.25 5.76
N ILE A 236 5.12 6.42 6.64
CA ILE A 236 5.36 6.70 8.05
C ILE A 236 5.75 5.38 8.72
N PRO A 237 6.96 5.26 9.30
CA PRO A 237 7.35 4.03 10.01
C PRO A 237 6.37 3.70 11.13
N GLY A 238 5.94 2.44 11.22
CA GLY A 238 4.97 2.00 12.24
C GLY A 238 3.50 2.36 11.92
N SER A 239 3.20 2.82 10.70
CA SER A 239 1.83 3.04 10.26
C SER A 239 1.20 1.81 9.62
N LEU A 240 -0.09 1.59 9.89
CA LEU A 240 -0.87 0.49 9.35
C LEU A 240 -1.72 0.94 8.16
N LEU A 241 -1.90 0.07 7.17
CA LEU A 241 -2.88 0.27 6.10
C LEU A 241 -4.28 -0.18 6.58
N ALA A 242 -5.27 0.69 6.44
CA ALA A 242 -6.66 0.42 6.82
C ALA A 242 -7.63 0.84 5.73
N ALA A 243 -8.76 0.14 5.68
CA ALA A 243 -9.93 0.60 4.95
C ALA A 243 -10.70 1.61 5.82
N GLY A 244 -11.11 2.71 5.22
CA GLY A 244 -11.84 3.76 5.93
C GLY A 244 -12.80 4.50 5.02
N ILE A 245 -13.65 5.34 5.62
CA ILE A 245 -14.53 6.26 4.92
C ILE A 245 -14.03 7.67 5.13
N ASN A 246 -13.76 8.42 4.05
CA ASN A 246 -13.30 9.79 4.14
C ASN A 246 -14.44 10.76 4.52
N ALA A 247 -14.12 12.02 4.78
CA ALA A 247 -15.10 13.06 5.14
C ALA A 247 -16.21 13.29 4.07
N LYS A 248 -16.02 12.82 2.83
CA LYS A 248 -17.01 12.87 1.75
C LYS A 248 -17.88 11.62 1.68
N GLY A 249 -17.69 10.65 2.57
CA GLY A 249 -18.42 9.38 2.56
C GLY A 249 -17.85 8.34 1.60
N HIS A 250 -16.68 8.60 0.97
CA HIS A 250 -16.09 7.65 0.02
C HIS A 250 -15.17 6.68 0.75
N ALA A 251 -15.16 5.42 0.31
CA ALA A 251 -14.20 4.46 0.80
C ALA A 251 -12.79 4.84 0.34
N ILE A 252 -11.80 4.76 1.22
CA ILE A 252 -10.39 5.03 0.90
C ILE A 252 -9.47 4.04 1.61
N TRP A 253 -8.33 3.77 0.98
CA TRP A 253 -7.20 3.17 1.67
C TRP A 253 -6.40 4.27 2.39
N GLN A 254 -6.19 4.10 3.70
CA GLN A 254 -5.50 5.10 4.53
C GLN A 254 -4.35 4.48 5.33
N ARG A 255 -3.23 5.20 5.40
CA ARG A 255 -2.13 4.91 6.33
C ARG A 255 -2.38 5.60 7.66
N LEU A 256 -2.29 4.84 8.75
CA LEU A 256 -2.59 5.31 10.09
C LEU A 256 -1.37 5.17 10.99
N ASP A 257 -0.88 6.30 11.50
CA ASP A 257 0.17 6.35 12.50
C ASP A 257 -0.41 6.08 13.89
N LEU A 258 -0.20 4.86 14.40
CA LEU A 258 -0.71 4.43 15.70
C LEU A 258 -0.17 5.27 16.87
N TYR A 259 1.05 5.81 16.76
CA TYR A 259 1.64 6.64 17.80
C TYR A 259 0.94 8.00 17.89
N ARG A 260 0.55 8.58 16.74
CA ARG A 260 -0.23 9.82 16.73
C ARG A 260 -1.64 9.60 17.27
N LEU A 261 -2.29 8.50 16.91
CA LEU A 261 -3.65 8.19 17.36
C LEU A 261 -3.69 8.01 18.88
N THR A 262 -2.77 7.25 19.46
CA THR A 262 -2.67 7.08 20.92
C THR A 262 -2.32 8.40 21.64
N ALA A 263 -1.46 9.24 21.06
CA ALA A 263 -1.09 10.54 21.64
C ALA A 263 -2.24 11.56 21.62
N GLN A 264 -3.20 11.42 20.70
CA GLN A 264 -4.38 12.29 20.57
C GLN A 264 -5.56 11.86 21.46
N GLY A 265 -5.34 10.92 22.39
CA GLY A 265 -6.42 10.44 23.27
C GLY A 265 -7.46 9.57 22.54
N CYS A 266 -7.19 9.15 21.31
CA CYS A 266 -8.07 8.21 20.61
C CYS A 266 -8.01 6.86 21.33
N ARG A 267 -9.15 6.39 21.81
CA ARG A 267 -9.26 5.06 22.40
C ARG A 267 -9.21 4.03 21.28
N ILE A 268 -8.12 3.28 21.22
CA ILE A 268 -7.96 2.14 20.31
C ILE A 268 -8.62 0.95 20.98
N GLU A 269 -9.79 0.56 20.50
CA GLU A 269 -10.51 -0.62 20.97
C GLU A 269 -10.54 -1.66 19.85
N LEU A 270 -10.20 -2.90 20.19
CA LEU A 270 -10.49 -4.05 19.34
C LEU A 270 -12.00 -4.29 19.44
N VAL A 271 -12.76 -3.83 18.44
CA VAL A 271 -14.23 -3.90 18.50
C VAL A 271 -14.75 -5.31 18.26
N ASP A 272 -14.09 -6.10 17.40
CA ASP A 272 -14.54 -7.47 17.13
C ASP A 272 -13.39 -8.37 16.67
N PHE A 273 -13.46 -9.65 17.05
CA PHE A 273 -12.63 -10.74 16.57
C PHE A 273 -13.59 -11.80 16.02
N ALA A 274 -13.98 -11.68 14.76
CA ALA A 274 -14.80 -12.71 14.14
C ALA A 274 -13.95 -13.97 13.90
N ALA A 275 -13.85 -14.85 14.89
CA ALA A 275 -13.59 -16.25 14.62
C ALA A 275 -14.87 -16.78 13.95
N ALA A 276 -14.78 -17.18 12.68
CA ALA A 276 -15.91 -17.80 11.98
C ALA A 276 -16.45 -18.95 12.84
N GLY A 277 -17.76 -18.90 13.14
CA GLY A 277 -18.45 -19.94 13.90
C GLY A 277 -18.33 -21.31 13.21
N PRO A 278 -18.57 -22.41 13.94
CA PRO A 278 -18.29 -23.75 13.44
C PRO A 278 -19.30 -24.16 12.37
N SER A 279 -19.04 -23.82 11.11
CA SER A 279 -19.64 -24.54 9.98
C SER A 279 -18.83 -25.81 9.75
N HIS A 280 -19.46 -26.96 9.97
CA HIS A 280 -18.88 -28.26 9.66
C HIS A 280 -18.50 -28.33 8.17
N GLY A 281 -17.20 -28.34 7.90
CA GLY A 281 -16.61 -28.50 6.58
C GLY A 281 -15.56 -27.42 6.31
N ASP A 282 -14.32 -27.86 6.11
CA ASP A 282 -13.17 -27.07 5.63
C ASP A 282 -12.43 -26.18 6.64
N ALA A 283 -11.63 -26.85 7.47
CA ALA A 283 -10.65 -26.23 8.37
C ALA A 283 -9.59 -25.34 7.68
N GLU A 284 -9.41 -25.46 6.35
CA GLU A 284 -8.52 -24.57 5.58
C GLU A 284 -9.12 -23.17 5.34
N HIS A 285 -10.45 -23.07 5.19
CA HIS A 285 -11.14 -21.80 4.94
C HIS A 285 -11.30 -20.92 6.21
N LEU A 286 -11.19 -21.51 7.40
CA LEU A 286 -11.42 -20.82 8.68
C LEU A 286 -10.25 -19.96 9.18
N THR A 287 -9.04 -20.12 8.62
CA THR A 287 -7.80 -19.41 9.04
C THR A 287 -7.73 -17.95 8.58
N THR A 288 -8.81 -17.44 8.02
CA THR A 288 -8.72 -16.56 6.86
C THR A 288 -9.61 -15.31 7.01
N ARG A 289 -10.55 -15.24 7.95
CA ARG A 289 -11.48 -14.09 8.08
C ARG A 289 -11.40 -13.40 9.45
N GLN A 290 -10.23 -12.86 9.81
CA GLN A 290 -10.10 -12.14 11.09
C GLN A 290 -10.11 -10.63 10.82
N TRP A 291 -10.93 -9.90 11.57
CA TRP A 291 -11.07 -8.44 11.47
C TRP A 291 -10.53 -7.80 12.73
N LEU A 292 -9.96 -6.62 12.60
CA LEU A 292 -9.68 -5.69 13.67
C LEU A 292 -10.34 -4.38 13.26
N SER A 293 -11.44 -4.02 13.92
CA SER A 293 -12.10 -2.74 13.66
C SER A 293 -11.67 -1.75 14.74
N LEU A 294 -11.16 -0.59 14.34
CA LEU A 294 -10.87 0.54 15.24
C LEU A 294 -11.95 1.60 15.08
N SER A 295 -12.55 2.00 16.19
CA SER A 295 -13.37 3.21 16.23
C SER A 295 -12.50 4.37 16.69
N LEU A 296 -12.23 5.35 15.84
CA LEU A 296 -11.56 6.58 16.24
C LEU A 296 -12.61 7.64 16.58
N CYS A 297 -12.63 8.03 17.86
CA CYS A 297 -13.31 9.24 18.28
C CYS A 297 -12.32 10.40 18.13
N ILE A 298 -12.45 11.18 17.06
CA ILE A 298 -11.64 12.38 16.86
C ILE A 298 -12.33 13.51 17.63
N SER A 299 -11.86 13.77 18.85
CA SER A 299 -12.20 15.00 19.57
C SER A 299 -11.54 16.18 18.85
N SER A 300 -12.34 17.06 18.24
CA SER A 300 -11.86 18.36 17.77
C SER A 300 -11.65 19.33 18.93
#